data_AF-A0A7C1YCC6-F1
#
_entry.id   AF-A0A7C1YCC6-F1
#
_cell.length_a   1.000
_cell.length_b   1.000
_cell.length_c   1.000
_cell.angle_alpha   90.00
_cell.angle_beta   90.00
_cell.angle_gamma   90.00
#
_symmetry.space_group_name_H-M   'P 1'
#
loop_
_entity.id
_entity.type
_entity.pdbx_description
1 polymer ?
#
loop_
_entity_poly.entity_id
_entity_poly.type
_entity_poly.pdbx_seq_one_letter_code
_entity_poly.pdbx_strand_id
1 'polypeptide(L)'
;MVVLKSTNGGASWPIRSFPATGDYGTSCRAVAVAAGNPSVVYAGGQKDREPAILRSANAGDTWEDITSNFTAILPRYGSVSAIWVSPYDADAVVVGTSDGIVKCTVEGRNRNRTWNITAANCPASDFTYDRATGTIYAATQMGVLSSEDEGATWRQENDGLGHLESLCIDIDPVNRFLYVGTNGGSAWRLSLPDASGHEHFTIVDDFETYTDYNQGGEAVWQTWIDGFDVPTNGSQIGYLHPPYAERTIVHGGAQSMPYHYDNNLKYSEATMTLVSPRNWTMYNVEFLSLWFRGDPANAAESMYVAVADMRQTPAVIYHEDTGAARTSDWTQWFIDLSEFAGQGVDLTDVDRLSIGFGDKYNPQAGGSGLVFFDDIWLYRPPEQTN
;
A
#
# COMPACT_ATOMS: atom_id res chain seq x y z
N MET A 1 1.70 -25.85 25.21
CA MET A 1 1.40 -24.76 24.26
C MET A 1 -0.10 -24.59 24.31
N VAL A 2 -0.63 -23.37 24.42
CA VAL A 2 -2.09 -23.16 24.47
C VAL A 2 -2.45 -22.12 23.42
N VAL A 3 -3.40 -22.46 22.56
CA VAL A 3 -4.02 -21.54 21.61
C VAL A 3 -5.49 -21.43 22.01
N LEU A 4 -5.94 -20.21 22.25
CA LEU A 4 -7.33 -19.93 22.61
C LEU A 4 -8.06 -19.36 21.40
N LYS A 5 -9.33 -19.72 21.23
CA LYS A 5 -10.18 -19.22 20.14
C LYS A 5 -11.43 -18.59 20.72
N SER A 6 -11.73 -17.38 20.29
CA SER A 6 -13.02 -16.74 20.49
C SER A 6 -13.82 -16.76 19.18
N THR A 7 -15.14 -16.91 19.29
CA THR A 7 -16.08 -16.79 18.16
C THR A 7 -17.13 -15.69 18.40
N ASN A 8 -16.92 -14.86 19.42
CA ASN A 8 -17.87 -13.85 19.88
C ASN A 8 -17.17 -12.50 20.16
N GLY A 9 -16.24 -12.12 19.28
CA GLY A 9 -15.54 -10.83 19.40
C GLY A 9 -14.68 -10.70 20.66
N GLY A 10 -14.17 -11.81 21.21
CA GLY A 10 -13.32 -11.81 22.40
C GLY A 10 -14.07 -11.84 23.74
N ALA A 11 -15.41 -11.92 23.74
CA ALA A 11 -16.20 -11.96 24.97
C ALA A 11 -15.95 -13.25 25.80
N SER A 12 -15.57 -14.36 25.14
CA SER A 12 -15.13 -15.57 25.83
C SER A 12 -14.02 -16.30 25.07
N TRP A 13 -13.14 -16.95 25.84
CA TRP A 13 -11.99 -17.72 25.36
C TRP A 13 -12.03 -19.13 25.95
N PRO A 14 -12.91 -20.02 25.46
CA PRO A 14 -12.91 -21.40 25.92
C PRO A 14 -11.54 -22.02 25.66
N ILE A 15 -10.97 -22.66 26.69
CA ILE A 15 -9.72 -23.39 26.55
C ILE A 15 -9.96 -24.56 25.61
N ARG A 16 -9.40 -24.49 24.41
CA ARG A 16 -9.25 -25.64 23.52
C ARG A 16 -7.83 -26.17 23.71
N SER A 17 -7.70 -27.09 24.65
CA SER A 17 -6.42 -27.72 24.99
C SER A 17 -5.97 -28.65 23.86
N PHE A 18 -4.70 -28.52 23.45
CA PHE A 18 -4.02 -29.48 22.57
C PHE A 18 -2.70 -29.96 23.17
N PRO A 19 -2.25 -31.19 22.84
CA PRO A 19 -1.31 -31.95 23.64
C PRO A 19 0.10 -31.44 23.41
N ALA A 20 0.51 -30.48 24.22
CA ALA A 20 1.89 -30.41 24.65
C ALA A 20 1.88 -30.44 26.17
N THR A 21 1.61 -31.62 26.71
CA THR A 21 2.01 -31.98 28.07
C THR A 21 3.51 -32.23 28.01
N GLY A 22 4.28 -31.19 28.30
CA GLY A 22 5.71 -31.25 28.52
C GLY A 22 6.01 -30.42 29.76
N ASP A 23 6.70 -31.01 30.73
CA ASP A 23 6.88 -30.40 32.05
C ASP A 23 7.79 -29.15 32.03
N TYR A 24 8.52 -28.90 30.92
CA TYR A 24 9.47 -27.78 30.82
C TYR A 24 9.55 -27.15 29.41
N GLY A 25 9.69 -25.81 29.34
CA GLY A 25 10.07 -25.10 28.11
C GLY A 25 9.02 -25.04 27.00
N THR A 26 7.76 -25.35 27.30
CA THR A 26 6.69 -25.31 26.28
C THR A 26 6.06 -23.91 26.18
N SER A 27 6.10 -23.29 25.00
CA SER A 27 5.51 -21.97 24.74
C SER A 27 4.86 -21.87 23.35
N CYS A 28 3.85 -21.02 23.21
CA CYS A 28 3.35 -20.56 21.90
C CYS A 28 3.83 -19.12 21.73
N ARG A 29 4.44 -18.81 20.59
CA ARG A 29 4.90 -17.44 20.27
C ARG A 29 4.27 -16.89 19.01
N ALA A 30 3.92 -17.75 18.06
CA ALA A 30 3.32 -17.36 16.80
C ALA A 30 2.02 -18.13 16.55
N VAL A 31 1.05 -17.45 15.93
CA VAL A 31 -0.15 -18.06 15.37
C VAL A 31 -0.45 -17.36 14.05
N ALA A 32 -0.78 -18.14 13.02
CA ALA A 32 -1.12 -17.61 11.70
C ALA A 32 -2.32 -18.36 11.11
N VAL A 33 -3.22 -17.64 10.46
CA VAL A 33 -4.41 -18.18 9.79
C VAL A 33 -4.21 -18.03 8.29
N ALA A 34 -4.46 -19.09 7.52
CA ALA A 34 -4.39 -19.01 6.07
C ALA A 34 -5.56 -18.19 5.51
N ALA A 35 -5.28 -17.05 4.86
CA ALA A 35 -6.34 -16.15 4.37
C ALA A 35 -7.25 -16.83 3.31
N GLY A 36 -6.67 -17.59 2.38
CA GLY A 36 -7.42 -18.34 1.36
C GLY A 36 -8.21 -19.54 1.90
N ASN A 37 -7.90 -20.01 3.12
CA ASN A 37 -8.67 -21.06 3.79
C ASN A 37 -8.57 -20.91 5.32
N PRO A 38 -9.47 -20.14 5.95
CA PRO A 38 -9.42 -19.85 7.38
C PRO A 38 -9.60 -21.06 8.32
N SER A 39 -9.95 -22.23 7.76
CA SER A 39 -9.93 -23.49 8.53
C SER A 39 -8.50 -23.98 8.79
N VAL A 40 -7.53 -23.53 8.00
CA VAL A 40 -6.11 -23.86 8.20
C VAL A 40 -5.47 -22.82 9.11
N VAL A 41 -4.92 -23.30 10.23
CA VAL A 41 -4.25 -22.46 11.24
C VAL A 41 -2.94 -23.10 11.61
N TYR A 42 -1.90 -22.29 11.77
CA TYR A 42 -0.59 -22.71 12.24
C TYR A 42 -0.30 -22.08 13.59
N ALA A 43 0.39 -22.82 14.45
CA ALA A 43 0.87 -22.34 15.74
C ALA A 43 2.32 -22.78 15.93
N GLY A 44 3.16 -21.86 16.37
CA GLY A 44 4.59 -22.08 16.52
C GLY A 44 5.10 -21.60 17.87
N GLY A 45 6.15 -22.25 18.34
CA GLY A 45 6.88 -21.83 19.53
C GLY A 45 7.94 -22.84 19.89
N GLN A 46 7.90 -23.29 21.13
CA GLN A 46 8.84 -24.26 21.69
C GLN A 46 8.08 -25.38 22.40
N LYS A 47 8.53 -26.62 22.27
CA LYS A 47 8.02 -27.82 22.95
C LYS A 47 9.21 -28.63 23.45
N ASP A 48 9.27 -28.89 24.76
CA ASP A 48 10.38 -29.62 25.40
C ASP A 48 11.78 -29.06 25.04
N ARG A 49 11.87 -27.73 24.95
CA ARG A 49 13.07 -26.99 24.53
C ARG A 49 13.51 -27.20 23.07
N GLU A 50 12.63 -27.69 22.21
CA GLU A 50 12.86 -27.78 20.77
C GLU A 50 11.87 -26.87 20.02
N PRO A 51 12.29 -26.21 18.94
CA PRO A 51 11.38 -25.42 18.12
C PRO A 51 10.28 -26.34 17.58
N ALA A 52 9.03 -25.88 17.63
CA ALA A 52 7.89 -26.69 17.24
C ALA A 52 6.88 -25.88 16.43
N ILE A 53 6.27 -26.54 15.46
CA ILE A 53 5.18 -26.00 14.66
C ILE A 53 4.07 -27.03 14.49
N LEU A 54 2.84 -26.57 14.71
CA LEU A 54 1.63 -27.37 14.61
C LEU A 54 0.69 -26.76 13.60
N ARG A 55 -0.14 -27.62 12.99
CA ARG A 55 -1.14 -27.25 12.00
C ARG A 55 -2.50 -27.79 12.39
N SER A 56 -3.51 -26.95 12.28
CA SER A 56 -4.91 -27.34 12.32
C SER A 56 -5.50 -27.26 10.91
N ALA A 57 -6.35 -28.21 10.56
CA ALA A 57 -7.14 -28.19 9.31
C ALA A 57 -8.62 -27.80 9.54
N ASN A 58 -9.02 -27.59 10.79
CA ASN A 58 -10.41 -27.37 11.23
C ASN A 58 -10.51 -26.24 12.25
N ALA A 59 -9.92 -25.09 11.92
CA ALA A 59 -10.05 -23.82 12.63
C ALA A 59 -9.68 -23.89 14.13
N GLY A 60 -8.67 -24.68 14.47
CA GLY A 60 -8.13 -24.86 15.82
C GLY A 60 -8.82 -25.96 16.63
N ASP A 61 -9.72 -26.75 16.03
CA ASP A 61 -10.45 -27.82 16.71
C ASP A 61 -9.61 -29.08 16.92
N THR A 62 -8.63 -29.36 16.05
CA THR A 62 -7.62 -30.42 16.22
C THR A 62 -6.29 -29.99 15.60
N TRP A 63 -5.17 -30.46 16.17
CA TRP A 63 -3.83 -30.08 15.73
C TRP A 63 -2.96 -31.28 15.42
N GLU A 64 -2.17 -31.16 14.36
CA GLU A 64 -1.16 -32.08 13.90
C GLU A 64 0.22 -31.47 14.15
N ASP A 65 1.15 -32.26 14.69
CA ASP A 65 2.55 -31.86 14.86
C ASP A 65 3.27 -32.03 13.51
N ILE A 66 3.74 -30.92 12.93
CA ILE A 66 4.41 -30.89 11.63
C ILE A 66 5.89 -30.45 11.77
N THR A 67 6.48 -30.70 12.94
CA THR A 67 7.87 -30.33 13.30
C THR A 67 8.92 -31.22 12.62
N SER A 68 8.51 -32.35 12.02
CA SER A 68 9.31 -33.38 11.33
C SER A 68 10.84 -33.25 11.43
N ASN A 69 11.46 -32.42 10.57
CA ASN A 69 12.92 -32.28 10.41
C ASN A 69 13.52 -31.00 11.04
N PHE A 70 12.76 -30.25 11.83
CA PHE A 70 13.27 -29.07 12.54
C PHE A 70 14.48 -29.38 13.39
N THR A 71 14.47 -30.48 14.15
CA THR A 71 15.58 -30.87 15.04
C THR A 71 16.86 -31.25 14.29
N ALA A 72 16.77 -31.54 12.99
CA ALA A 72 17.92 -31.82 12.15
C ALA A 72 18.55 -30.54 11.55
N ILE A 73 17.76 -29.48 11.38
CA ILE A 73 18.20 -28.24 10.72
C ILE A 73 18.32 -27.05 11.68
N LEU A 74 17.70 -27.11 12.86
CA LEU A 74 17.71 -26.10 13.91
C LEU A 74 18.32 -26.68 15.20
N PRO A 75 19.05 -25.88 15.98
CA PRO A 75 19.61 -26.32 17.25
C PRO A 75 18.53 -26.56 18.31
N ARG A 76 18.90 -27.39 19.29
CA ARG A 76 18.16 -27.49 20.56
C ARG A 76 18.09 -26.10 21.21
N TYR A 77 17.02 -25.84 21.93
CA TYR A 77 16.68 -24.57 22.61
C TYR A 77 16.18 -23.44 21.71
N GLY A 78 16.06 -23.64 20.40
CA GLY A 78 15.40 -22.70 19.50
C GLY A 78 13.89 -22.61 19.71
N SER A 79 13.27 -21.58 19.13
CA SER A 79 11.83 -21.37 19.11
C SER A 79 11.40 -20.86 17.75
N VAL A 80 10.19 -21.23 17.32
CA VAL A 80 9.50 -20.49 16.25
C VAL A 80 9.03 -19.16 16.84
N SER A 81 9.35 -18.06 16.18
CA SER A 81 9.02 -16.68 16.59
C SER A 81 7.94 -16.06 15.71
N ALA A 82 7.91 -16.38 14.42
CA ALA A 82 6.98 -15.80 13.46
C ALA A 82 6.54 -16.85 12.42
N ILE A 83 5.34 -16.70 11.88
CA ILE A 83 4.81 -17.56 10.83
C ILE A 83 4.11 -16.69 9.79
N TRP A 84 4.52 -16.84 8.53
CA TRP A 84 3.81 -16.32 7.38
C TRP A 84 3.18 -17.48 6.60
N VAL A 85 1.96 -17.27 6.10
CA VAL A 85 1.22 -18.23 5.28
C VAL A 85 0.76 -17.50 4.02
N SER A 86 0.99 -18.09 2.85
CA SER A 86 0.58 -17.49 1.58
C SER A 86 -0.94 -17.26 1.57
N PRO A 87 -1.41 -16.08 1.12
CA PRO A 87 -2.84 -15.84 0.95
C PRO A 87 -3.45 -16.67 -0.18
N TYR A 88 -2.62 -17.24 -1.07
CA TYR A 88 -3.05 -18.00 -2.25
C TYR A 88 -2.90 -19.52 -2.07
N ASP A 89 -1.95 -19.97 -1.23
CA ASP A 89 -1.75 -21.38 -0.91
C ASP A 89 -1.56 -21.60 0.60
N ALA A 90 -2.51 -22.28 1.23
CA ALA A 90 -2.48 -22.58 2.66
C ALA A 90 -1.36 -23.57 3.07
N ASP A 91 -0.66 -24.18 2.12
CA ASP A 91 0.50 -25.03 2.34
C ASP A 91 1.85 -24.32 2.17
N ALA A 92 1.88 -23.17 1.48
CA ALA A 92 3.06 -22.34 1.35
C ALA A 92 3.25 -21.53 2.65
N VAL A 93 4.21 -21.99 3.46
CA VAL A 93 4.46 -21.47 4.82
C VAL A 93 5.93 -21.14 4.97
N VAL A 94 6.18 -19.97 5.53
CA VAL A 94 7.51 -19.47 5.92
C VAL A 94 7.51 -19.24 7.43
N VAL A 95 8.59 -19.62 8.10
CA VAL A 95 8.70 -19.59 9.55
C VAL A 95 9.98 -18.91 9.96
N GLY A 96 9.86 -17.95 10.85
CA GLY A 96 10.96 -17.28 11.52
C GLY A 96 11.33 -18.05 12.77
N THR A 97 12.62 -18.28 12.94
CA THR A 97 13.17 -19.04 14.07
C THR A 97 14.32 -18.28 14.74
N SER A 98 14.83 -18.83 15.84
CA SER A 98 16.00 -18.29 16.55
C SER A 98 17.31 -18.36 15.76
N ASP A 99 17.35 -19.09 14.63
CA ASP A 99 18.57 -19.36 13.88
C ASP A 99 18.46 -18.94 12.40
N GLY A 100 17.27 -18.55 11.96
CA GLY A 100 17.04 -18.30 10.55
C GLY A 100 15.58 -18.36 10.14
N ILE A 101 15.38 -18.19 8.84
CA ILE A 101 14.09 -18.36 8.18
C ILE A 101 14.06 -19.73 7.51
N VAL A 102 12.96 -20.46 7.70
CA VAL A 102 12.72 -21.76 7.06
C VAL A 102 11.44 -21.73 6.23
N LYS A 103 11.45 -22.40 5.09
CA LYS A 103 10.29 -22.58 4.20
C LYS A 103 9.82 -24.03 4.21
N CYS A 104 8.50 -24.22 4.22
CA CYS A 104 7.87 -25.54 4.07
C CYS A 104 7.73 -25.90 2.59
N THR A 105 8.14 -27.12 2.24
CA THR A 105 7.82 -27.76 0.96
C THR A 105 6.85 -28.90 1.21
N VAL A 106 5.79 -29.00 0.42
CA VAL A 106 4.80 -30.09 0.49
C VAL A 106 4.88 -30.93 -0.77
N GLU A 107 5.23 -32.21 -0.63
CA GLU A 107 5.45 -33.09 -1.78
C GLU A 107 4.66 -34.41 -1.70
N GLY A 108 4.39 -34.96 -2.88
CA GLY A 108 3.77 -36.27 -3.05
C GLY A 108 2.28 -36.32 -2.66
N ARG A 109 1.63 -37.43 -2.99
CA ARG A 109 0.19 -37.64 -2.70
C ARG A 109 -0.13 -37.68 -1.21
N ASN A 110 0.86 -38.01 -0.38
CA ASN A 110 0.71 -38.04 1.07
C ASN A 110 0.94 -36.67 1.72
N ARG A 111 1.25 -35.62 0.95
CA ARG A 111 1.51 -34.25 1.41
C ARG A 111 2.59 -34.20 2.49
N ASN A 112 3.71 -34.88 2.25
CA ASN A 112 4.83 -34.88 3.17
C ASN A 112 5.41 -33.46 3.26
N ARG A 113 5.60 -32.98 4.49
CA ARG A 113 6.17 -31.65 4.77
C ARG A 113 7.64 -31.74 5.14
N THR A 114 8.44 -30.96 4.43
CA THR A 114 9.88 -30.82 4.69
C THR A 114 10.21 -29.35 4.85
N TRP A 115 10.99 -29.03 5.88
CA TRP A 115 11.43 -27.68 6.16
C TRP A 115 12.87 -27.46 5.69
N ASN A 116 13.12 -26.33 5.03
CA ASN A 116 14.44 -25.97 4.51
C ASN A 116 14.82 -24.58 5.01
N ILE A 117 16.06 -24.40 5.50
CA ILE A 117 16.60 -23.07 5.81
C ILE A 117 16.79 -22.30 4.50
N THR A 118 16.19 -21.11 4.41
CA THR A 118 16.32 -20.19 3.27
C THR A 118 17.04 -18.90 3.63
N ALA A 119 17.16 -18.58 4.92
CA ALA A 119 18.09 -17.57 5.43
C ALA A 119 18.73 -18.04 6.74
N ALA A 120 20.01 -18.44 6.70
CA ALA A 120 20.74 -18.93 7.87
C ALA A 120 21.32 -17.78 8.72
N ASN A 121 21.42 -17.99 10.04
CA ASN A 121 21.93 -17.02 11.01
C ASN A 121 21.21 -15.66 10.97
N CYS A 122 19.94 -15.66 10.56
CA CYS A 122 19.10 -14.47 10.44
C CYS A 122 17.80 -14.68 11.23
N PRO A 123 17.82 -14.53 12.57
CA PRO A 123 16.63 -14.76 13.38
C PRO A 123 15.54 -13.76 12.99
N ALA A 124 14.35 -14.27 12.64
CA ALA A 124 13.23 -13.46 12.19
C ALA A 124 12.17 -13.32 13.27
N SER A 125 11.82 -12.09 13.59
CA SER A 125 10.92 -11.67 14.66
C SER A 125 9.48 -11.62 14.19
N ASP A 126 9.26 -11.24 12.94
CA ASP A 126 7.96 -10.91 12.37
C ASP A 126 7.99 -10.94 10.84
N PHE A 127 6.82 -11.06 10.21
CA PHE A 127 6.66 -10.97 8.75
C PHE A 127 5.46 -10.12 8.37
N THR A 128 5.58 -9.37 7.28
CA THR A 128 4.45 -8.72 6.61
C THR A 128 4.46 -9.03 5.11
N TYR A 129 3.32 -8.84 4.44
CA TYR A 129 3.13 -9.20 3.04
C TYR A 129 2.54 -8.05 2.25
N ASP A 130 3.29 -7.63 1.25
CA ASP A 130 2.83 -6.66 0.29
C ASP A 130 2.02 -7.34 -0.83
N ARG A 131 0.70 -7.14 -0.79
CA ARG A 131 -0.19 -7.68 -1.82
C ARG A 131 -0.01 -7.04 -3.19
N ALA A 132 0.46 -5.79 -3.26
CA ALA A 132 0.57 -5.07 -4.53
C ALA A 132 1.70 -5.63 -5.38
N THR A 133 2.84 -5.97 -4.74
CA THR A 133 4.04 -6.47 -5.42
C THR A 133 4.20 -7.99 -5.30
N GLY A 134 3.55 -8.61 -4.31
CA GLY A 134 3.74 -10.02 -3.98
C GLY A 134 4.93 -10.30 -3.08
N THR A 135 5.52 -9.28 -2.46
CA THR A 135 6.75 -9.37 -1.67
C THR A 135 6.46 -9.68 -0.19
N ILE A 136 7.24 -10.59 0.40
CA ILE A 136 7.28 -10.82 1.85
C ILE A 136 8.42 -9.98 2.44
N TYR A 137 8.13 -9.23 3.50
CA TYR A 137 9.17 -8.58 4.29
C TYR A 137 9.29 -9.25 5.66
N ALA A 138 10.52 -9.47 6.11
CA ALA A 138 10.84 -10.08 7.38
C ALA A 138 11.59 -9.09 8.27
N ALA A 139 11.09 -8.86 9.49
CA ALA A 139 11.88 -8.20 10.54
C ALA A 139 12.88 -9.21 11.09
N THR A 140 14.17 -8.91 11.04
CA THR A 140 15.22 -9.79 11.57
C THR A 140 16.17 -9.06 12.49
N GLN A 141 16.98 -9.81 13.25
CA GLN A 141 18.08 -9.22 14.03
C GLN A 141 19.17 -8.58 13.17
N MET A 142 19.20 -8.87 11.87
CA MET A 142 20.17 -8.37 10.89
C MET A 142 19.59 -7.27 9.98
N GLY A 143 18.41 -6.74 10.31
CA GLY A 143 17.71 -5.75 9.50
C GLY A 143 16.43 -6.31 8.89
N VAL A 144 16.00 -5.71 7.79
CA VAL A 144 14.84 -6.18 7.03
C VAL A 144 15.32 -7.06 5.88
N LEU A 145 14.63 -8.18 5.67
CA LEU A 145 14.80 -8.99 4.46
C LEU A 145 13.52 -8.93 3.62
N SER A 146 13.66 -8.90 2.29
CA SER A 146 12.57 -9.02 1.33
C SER A 146 12.66 -10.33 0.54
N SER A 147 11.52 -10.86 0.11
CA SER A 147 11.44 -12.05 -0.76
C SER A 147 10.30 -11.94 -1.76
N GLU A 148 10.63 -12.09 -3.04
CA GLU A 148 9.70 -12.05 -4.18
C GLU A 148 9.27 -13.46 -4.65
N ASP A 149 9.78 -14.52 -4.01
CA ASP A 149 9.60 -15.92 -4.43
C ASP A 149 9.03 -16.81 -3.30
N GLU A 150 8.14 -16.22 -2.51
CA GLU A 150 7.48 -16.81 -1.34
C GLU A 150 8.49 -17.39 -0.32
N GLY A 151 9.55 -16.65 -0.02
CA GLY A 151 10.54 -16.98 1.00
C GLY A 151 11.56 -18.05 0.59
N ALA A 152 11.70 -18.33 -0.70
CA ALA A 152 12.74 -19.24 -1.19
C ALA A 152 14.12 -18.58 -1.20
N THR A 153 14.18 -17.30 -1.56
CA THR A 153 15.37 -16.44 -1.48
C THR A 153 15.06 -15.10 -0.83
N TRP A 154 16.09 -14.46 -0.27
CA TRP A 154 15.95 -13.23 0.51
C TRP A 154 17.00 -12.19 0.10
N ARG A 155 16.62 -10.92 0.06
CA ARG A 155 17.49 -9.75 -0.14
C ARG A 155 17.44 -8.85 1.08
N GLN A 156 18.48 -8.04 1.32
CA GLN A 156 18.53 -7.11 2.45
C GLN A 156 17.94 -5.76 2.04
N GLU A 157 17.07 -5.22 2.88
CA GLU A 157 16.43 -3.90 2.71
C GLU A 157 16.86 -2.96 3.84
N ASN A 158 18.17 -2.76 3.97
CA ASN A 158 18.79 -2.12 5.13
C ASN A 158 19.14 -0.65 4.92
N ASP A 159 18.93 -0.13 3.71
CA ASP A 159 19.32 1.22 3.39
C ASP A 159 18.50 2.24 4.21
N GLY A 160 19.22 3.15 4.85
CA GLY A 160 18.63 4.14 5.74
C GLY A 160 18.25 3.64 7.14
N LEU A 161 18.26 2.33 7.43
CA LEU A 161 18.00 1.81 8.79
C LEU A 161 19.15 2.16 9.74
N GLY A 162 18.90 3.07 10.68
CA GLY A 162 19.90 3.46 11.68
C GLY A 162 20.20 2.39 12.73
N HIS A 163 19.32 1.38 12.89
CA HIS A 163 19.53 0.20 13.72
C HIS A 163 18.99 -1.05 13.03
N LEU A 164 19.79 -2.11 12.98
CA LEU A 164 19.46 -3.33 12.23
C LEU A 164 18.52 -4.28 13.00
N GLU A 165 18.59 -4.33 14.33
CA GLU A 165 17.76 -5.28 15.08
C GLU A 165 16.27 -4.89 15.00
N SER A 166 15.55 -5.56 14.11
CA SER A 166 14.15 -5.28 13.78
C SER A 166 13.24 -6.23 14.57
N LEU A 167 12.30 -5.65 15.33
CA LEU A 167 11.46 -6.36 16.27
C LEU A 167 10.05 -6.63 15.72
N CYS A 168 9.53 -5.72 14.90
CA CYS A 168 8.23 -5.82 14.25
C CYS A 168 8.25 -5.08 12.91
N ILE A 169 7.33 -5.44 12.02
CA ILE A 169 7.23 -4.86 10.69
C ILE A 169 5.79 -4.88 10.20
N ASP A 170 5.33 -3.78 9.60
CA ASP A 170 3.99 -3.73 9.02
C ASP A 170 3.91 -2.78 7.82
N ILE A 171 2.89 -2.93 6.98
CA ILE A 171 2.69 -2.12 5.77
C ILE A 171 1.42 -1.28 5.93
N ASP A 172 1.55 0.01 5.65
CA ASP A 172 0.41 0.84 5.25
C ASP A 172 0.15 0.62 3.76
N PRO A 173 -0.92 -0.11 3.39
CA PRO A 173 -1.17 -0.47 2.01
C PRO A 173 -1.65 0.70 1.16
N VAL A 174 -2.17 1.77 1.78
CA VAL A 174 -2.72 2.94 1.09
C VAL A 174 -1.59 3.88 0.72
N ASN A 175 -0.85 4.33 1.73
CA ASN A 175 0.27 5.26 1.53
C ASN A 175 1.55 4.57 1.03
N ARG A 176 1.51 3.24 0.92
CA ARG A 176 2.62 2.41 0.45
C ARG A 176 3.88 2.62 1.28
N PHE A 177 3.74 2.57 2.61
CA PHE A 177 4.88 2.63 3.54
C PHE A 177 5.08 1.32 4.28
N LEU A 178 6.32 0.83 4.34
CA LEU A 178 6.76 -0.23 5.22
C LEU A 178 7.31 0.36 6.51
N TYR A 179 6.68 0.07 7.64
CA TYR A 179 7.11 0.51 8.96
C TYR A 179 7.87 -0.58 9.69
N VAL A 180 8.99 -0.22 10.32
CA VAL A 180 9.85 -1.16 11.05
C VAL A 180 10.13 -0.62 12.45
N GLY A 181 9.79 -1.39 13.48
CA GLY A 181 10.16 -1.08 14.86
C GLY A 181 11.50 -1.72 15.21
N THR A 182 12.47 -0.95 15.70
CA THR A 182 13.82 -1.46 16.00
C THR A 182 14.15 -1.45 17.49
N ASN A 183 15.05 -2.35 17.89
CA ASN A 183 15.57 -2.37 19.26
C ASN A 183 16.37 -1.08 19.53
N GLY A 184 15.92 -0.30 20.51
CA GLY A 184 16.43 1.06 20.77
C GLY A 184 15.36 2.16 20.73
N GLY A 185 14.13 1.84 20.32
CA GLY A 185 12.96 2.72 20.46
C GLY A 185 12.66 3.60 19.24
N SER A 186 13.33 3.37 18.11
CA SER A 186 13.04 4.05 16.85
C SER A 186 12.03 3.28 16.01
N ALA A 187 11.20 4.01 15.26
CA ALA A 187 10.40 3.48 14.16
C ALA A 187 10.95 4.05 12.85
N TRP A 188 11.17 3.18 11.87
CA TRP A 188 11.63 3.54 10.53
C TRP A 188 10.50 3.34 9.53
N ARG A 189 10.55 4.09 8.42
CA ARG A 189 9.64 3.87 7.29
C ARG A 189 10.41 3.83 5.98
N LEU A 190 9.95 3.02 5.04
CA LEU A 190 10.41 2.93 3.66
C LEU A 190 9.21 3.08 2.72
N SER A 191 9.33 3.91 1.68
CA SER A 191 8.33 3.94 0.59
C SER A 191 8.44 2.66 -0.22
N LEU A 192 7.32 2.00 -0.45
CA LEU A 192 7.24 0.81 -1.29
C LEU A 192 6.85 1.20 -2.72
N PRO A 193 7.33 0.44 -3.73
CA PRO A 193 6.88 0.62 -5.10
C PRO A 193 5.41 0.21 -5.28
N ASP A 194 4.75 0.75 -6.29
CA ASP A 194 3.46 0.25 -6.77
C ASP A 194 3.63 -1.04 -7.63
N ALA A 195 2.52 -1.58 -8.15
CA ALA A 195 2.54 -2.79 -8.98
C ALA A 195 3.31 -2.62 -10.32
N SER A 196 3.53 -1.38 -10.75
CA SER A 196 4.33 -1.04 -11.95
C SER A 196 5.80 -0.76 -11.61
N GLY A 197 6.18 -0.86 -10.33
CA GLY A 197 7.53 -0.64 -9.83
C GLY A 197 7.84 0.82 -9.48
N HIS A 198 6.88 1.75 -9.59
CA HIS A 198 7.13 3.15 -9.28
C HIS A 198 7.16 3.39 -7.77
N GLU A 199 8.20 4.05 -7.26
CA GLU A 199 8.30 4.35 -5.83
C GLU A 199 7.61 5.67 -5.49
N HIS A 200 6.69 5.61 -4.53
CA HIS A 200 6.00 6.78 -3.97
C HIS A 200 7.03 7.72 -3.33
N PHE A 201 7.20 8.91 -3.91
CA PHE A 201 8.17 9.86 -3.39
C PHE A 201 7.53 10.87 -2.44
N THR A 202 6.54 11.63 -2.90
CA THR A 202 5.82 12.58 -2.04
C THR A 202 4.39 12.79 -2.50
N ILE A 203 3.50 12.99 -1.53
CA ILE A 203 2.13 13.44 -1.74
C ILE A 203 2.15 14.89 -2.23
N VAL A 204 1.34 15.19 -3.24
CA VAL A 204 1.00 16.54 -3.68
C VAL A 204 -0.32 16.96 -3.04
N ASP A 205 -1.35 16.11 -3.14
CA ASP A 205 -2.61 16.23 -2.41
C ASP A 205 -3.26 14.85 -2.31
N ASP A 206 -3.55 14.38 -1.10
CA ASP A 206 -4.27 13.13 -0.82
C ASP A 206 -5.76 13.38 -0.51
N PHE A 207 -6.21 14.64 -0.53
CA PHE A 207 -7.56 15.09 -0.23
C PHE A 207 -8.08 14.79 1.18
N GLU A 208 -7.24 14.27 2.08
CA GLU A 208 -7.67 13.79 3.41
C GLU A 208 -7.81 14.91 4.44
N THR A 209 -7.27 16.09 4.16
CA THR A 209 -7.20 17.20 5.13
C THR A 209 -8.42 18.14 5.09
N TYR A 210 -9.27 18.04 4.07
CA TYR A 210 -10.42 18.91 3.88
C TYR A 210 -11.57 18.57 4.82
N THR A 211 -12.31 19.59 5.28
CA THR A 211 -13.42 19.43 6.24
C THR A 211 -14.70 20.11 5.76
N ASP A 212 -15.78 19.89 6.52
CA ASP A 212 -17.09 20.53 6.29
C ASP A 212 -17.16 21.98 6.83
N TYR A 213 -16.04 22.55 7.28
CA TYR A 213 -15.98 23.88 7.89
C TYR A 213 -15.60 24.98 6.89
N ASN A 214 -16.53 25.30 5.98
CA ASN A 214 -16.35 26.33 4.94
C ASN A 214 -15.97 27.72 5.52
N GLN A 215 -16.56 28.12 6.65
CA GLN A 215 -16.26 29.41 7.28
C GLN A 215 -14.81 29.50 7.80
N GLY A 216 -14.16 28.36 8.03
CA GLY A 216 -12.77 28.26 8.47
C GLY A 216 -11.74 28.26 7.35
N GLY A 217 -12.15 28.16 6.08
CA GLY A 217 -11.19 27.99 4.99
C GLY A 217 -10.75 26.53 4.75
N GLU A 218 -11.50 25.55 5.26
CA GLU A 218 -11.12 24.13 5.24
C GLU A 218 -11.82 23.28 4.17
N ALA A 219 -12.71 23.86 3.37
CA ALA A 219 -13.39 23.16 2.27
C ALA A 219 -12.47 23.02 1.04
N VAL A 220 -12.63 21.92 0.29
CA VAL A 220 -11.73 21.54 -0.80
C VAL A 220 -11.57 22.63 -1.89
N TRP A 221 -12.64 23.35 -2.25
CA TRP A 221 -12.58 24.43 -3.26
C TRP A 221 -11.83 25.69 -2.81
N GLN A 222 -11.45 25.77 -1.52
CA GLN A 222 -10.65 26.88 -0.99
C GLN A 222 -9.15 26.66 -1.27
N THR A 223 -8.75 25.42 -1.53
CA THR A 223 -7.42 25.06 -2.05
C THR A 223 -7.47 24.87 -3.56
N TRP A 224 -8.43 24.12 -4.06
CA TRP A 224 -8.67 23.89 -5.49
C TRP A 224 -9.66 24.92 -6.02
N ILE A 225 -9.13 26.08 -6.43
CA ILE A 225 -9.95 27.18 -6.93
C ILE A 225 -10.61 26.77 -8.25
N ASP A 226 -11.94 26.71 -8.25
CA ASP A 226 -12.74 26.22 -9.36
C ASP A 226 -13.38 27.35 -10.19
N GLY A 227 -14.33 26.97 -11.05
CA GLY A 227 -15.09 27.84 -11.92
C GLY A 227 -16.48 28.19 -11.40
N PHE A 228 -16.80 27.87 -10.14
CA PHE A 228 -18.14 28.13 -9.64
C PHE A 228 -18.46 29.64 -9.71
N ASP A 229 -19.62 29.98 -10.26
CA ASP A 229 -20.04 31.35 -10.60
C ASP A 229 -19.14 32.11 -11.62
N VAL A 230 -18.20 31.44 -12.28
CA VAL A 230 -17.37 32.03 -13.36
C VAL A 230 -17.97 31.68 -14.73
N PRO A 231 -18.49 32.64 -15.52
CA PRO A 231 -19.22 32.33 -16.75
C PRO A 231 -18.46 31.52 -17.80
N THR A 232 -17.14 31.58 -17.80
CA THR A 232 -16.26 30.92 -18.79
C THR A 232 -15.68 29.59 -18.28
N ASN A 233 -15.83 29.27 -16.99
CA ASN A 233 -15.25 28.08 -16.37
C ASN A 233 -16.39 27.23 -15.78
N GLY A 234 -16.59 26.01 -16.29
CA GLY A 234 -17.66 25.10 -15.89
C GLY A 234 -17.30 24.15 -14.76
N SER A 235 -16.12 24.28 -14.14
CA SER A 235 -15.73 23.41 -13.04
C SER A 235 -16.45 23.78 -11.74
N GLN A 236 -16.80 22.77 -10.96
CA GLN A 236 -17.19 22.90 -9.56
C GLN A 236 -16.52 21.78 -8.76
N ILE A 237 -15.77 22.17 -7.73
CA ILE A 237 -15.07 21.26 -6.83
C ILE A 237 -15.86 21.12 -5.53
N GLY A 238 -16.04 19.89 -5.07
CA GLY A 238 -16.83 19.63 -3.88
C GLY A 238 -18.34 19.63 -4.14
N TYR A 239 -19.07 19.10 -3.17
CA TYR A 239 -20.53 19.22 -3.13
C TYR A 239 -20.96 20.60 -2.60
N LEU A 240 -22.13 21.08 -3.03
CA LEU A 240 -22.70 22.35 -2.56
C LEU A 240 -23.16 22.30 -1.08
N HIS A 241 -23.31 21.10 -0.53
CA HIS A 241 -23.73 20.85 0.85
C HIS A 241 -22.84 19.78 1.48
N PRO A 242 -22.57 19.86 2.80
CA PRO A 242 -21.72 18.90 3.46
C PRO A 242 -22.33 17.47 3.47
N PRO A 243 -21.52 16.41 3.39
CA PRO A 243 -20.05 16.46 3.37
C PRO A 243 -19.53 17.04 2.05
N TYR A 244 -18.54 17.92 2.10
CA TYR A 244 -18.08 18.64 0.91
C TYR A 244 -17.21 17.78 -0.01
N ALA A 245 -16.46 16.84 0.56
CA ALA A 245 -15.75 15.77 -0.15
C ALA A 245 -16.58 14.47 -0.15
N GLU A 246 -16.31 13.58 -1.11
CA GLU A 246 -16.98 12.29 -1.23
C GLU A 246 -16.34 11.27 -0.28
N ARG A 247 -17.15 10.54 0.50
CA ARG A 247 -16.68 9.62 1.57
C ARG A 247 -17.00 8.14 1.31
N THR A 248 -17.61 7.83 0.17
CA THR A 248 -18.06 6.49 -0.21
C THR A 248 -17.43 5.99 -1.50
N ILE A 249 -17.14 6.90 -2.43
CA ILE A 249 -16.41 6.60 -3.67
C ILE A 249 -15.00 7.14 -3.49
N VAL A 250 -14.14 6.32 -2.89
CA VAL A 250 -12.78 6.69 -2.45
C VAL A 250 -11.79 5.68 -2.99
N HIS A 251 -10.60 6.11 -3.39
CA HIS A 251 -9.51 5.23 -3.79
C HIS A 251 -8.69 4.82 -2.57
N GLY A 252 -8.16 5.82 -1.86
CA GLY A 252 -7.34 5.68 -0.66
C GLY A 252 -7.86 6.58 0.46
N GLY A 253 -7.56 6.23 1.72
CA GLY A 253 -7.92 7.09 2.85
C GLY A 253 -9.43 7.14 3.19
N ALA A 254 -9.93 8.32 3.54
CA ALA A 254 -11.28 8.55 4.04
C ALA A 254 -12.16 9.36 3.07
N GLN A 255 -11.59 10.07 2.10
CA GLN A 255 -12.37 10.87 1.16
C GLN A 255 -11.67 11.16 -0.17
N SER A 256 -12.46 11.44 -1.21
CA SER A 256 -11.97 11.86 -2.52
C SER A 256 -12.58 13.21 -2.93
N MET A 257 -11.98 13.86 -3.93
CA MET A 257 -12.47 15.12 -4.48
C MET A 257 -13.50 14.89 -5.59
N PRO A 258 -14.78 15.26 -5.39
CA PRO A 258 -15.73 15.31 -6.50
C PRO A 258 -15.48 16.54 -7.38
N TYR A 259 -15.37 16.32 -8.68
CA TYR A 259 -15.15 17.32 -9.71
C TYR A 259 -16.30 17.28 -10.73
N HIS A 260 -17.13 18.31 -10.75
CA HIS A 260 -18.10 18.51 -11.82
C HIS A 260 -17.51 19.35 -12.95
N TYR A 261 -17.77 18.97 -14.20
CA TYR A 261 -17.45 19.78 -15.37
C TYR A 261 -18.70 20.07 -16.21
N ASP A 262 -18.76 21.24 -16.82
CA ASP A 262 -19.77 21.66 -17.80
C ASP A 262 -19.09 22.47 -18.91
N ASN A 263 -18.81 21.81 -20.03
CA ASN A 263 -18.06 22.40 -21.14
C ASN A 263 -18.95 22.97 -22.24
N ASN A 264 -20.23 23.23 -21.99
CA ASN A 264 -21.08 23.82 -23.02
C ASN A 264 -20.69 25.29 -23.30
N LEU A 265 -19.86 25.51 -24.33
CA LEU A 265 -19.24 26.81 -24.68
C LEU A 265 -18.35 27.36 -23.56
N LYS A 266 -17.77 26.47 -22.75
CA LYS A 266 -16.87 26.75 -21.62
C LYS A 266 -15.72 25.74 -21.62
N TYR A 267 -14.69 26.04 -20.85
CA TYR A 267 -13.75 25.03 -20.37
C TYR A 267 -14.08 24.73 -18.90
N SER A 268 -13.59 23.62 -18.34
CA SER A 268 -13.67 23.37 -16.90
C SER A 268 -12.26 23.19 -16.37
N GLU A 269 -11.82 24.00 -15.41
CA GLU A 269 -10.50 23.88 -14.78
C GLU A 269 -10.58 24.24 -13.31
N ALA A 270 -9.96 23.44 -12.44
CA ALA A 270 -9.71 23.79 -11.06
C ALA A 270 -8.21 23.83 -10.82
N THR A 271 -7.75 24.83 -10.07
CA THR A 271 -6.32 25.11 -9.87
C THR A 271 -5.98 25.20 -8.39
N MET A 272 -4.96 24.46 -7.99
CA MET A 272 -4.30 24.60 -6.70
C MET A 272 -3.00 25.38 -6.85
N THR A 273 -2.75 26.31 -5.92
CA THR A 273 -1.43 26.95 -5.75
C THR A 273 -0.62 26.14 -4.75
N LEU A 274 0.56 25.68 -5.15
CA LEU A 274 1.43 24.82 -4.36
C LEU A 274 2.23 25.64 -3.34
N VAL A 275 2.08 25.27 -2.07
CA VAL A 275 2.96 25.73 -0.98
C VAL A 275 4.14 24.77 -0.83
N SER A 276 3.88 23.47 -0.92
CA SER A 276 4.85 22.37 -0.91
C SER A 276 4.14 21.10 -1.39
N PRO A 277 4.83 20.14 -2.05
CA PRO A 277 6.19 20.23 -2.58
C PRO A 277 6.23 21.04 -3.89
N ARG A 278 7.25 21.91 -4.04
CA ARG A 278 7.43 22.77 -5.23
C ARG A 278 8.58 22.33 -6.13
N ASN A 279 9.61 21.69 -5.57
CA ASN A 279 10.72 21.18 -6.36
C ASN A 279 10.48 19.71 -6.72
N TRP A 280 10.06 19.47 -7.96
CA TRP A 280 9.73 18.17 -8.51
C TRP A 280 10.92 17.49 -9.21
N THR A 281 12.13 18.07 -9.11
CA THR A 281 13.38 17.46 -9.60
C THR A 281 14.15 16.75 -8.50
N MET A 282 13.74 16.89 -7.24
CA MET A 282 14.44 16.26 -6.13
C MET A 282 14.29 14.74 -6.16
N TYR A 283 15.34 14.03 -5.74
CA TYR A 283 15.34 12.58 -5.54
C TYR A 283 14.96 11.76 -6.78
N ASN A 284 15.26 12.24 -7.99
CA ASN A 284 15.00 11.53 -9.26
C ASN A 284 13.52 11.19 -9.49
N VAL A 285 12.61 12.08 -9.06
CA VAL A 285 11.21 12.00 -9.47
C VAL A 285 11.13 12.21 -10.99
N GLU A 286 10.34 11.37 -11.66
CA GLU A 286 10.13 11.44 -13.11
C GLU A 286 8.64 11.52 -13.49
N PHE A 287 7.73 11.15 -12.59
CA PHE A 287 6.29 11.12 -12.91
C PHE A 287 5.45 11.90 -11.90
N LEU A 288 4.45 12.61 -12.43
CA LEU A 288 3.26 13.01 -11.69
C LEU A 288 2.20 11.94 -11.91
N SER A 289 1.46 11.58 -10.87
CA SER A 289 0.30 10.71 -11.02
C SER A 289 -0.87 11.17 -10.17
N LEU A 290 -2.06 10.85 -10.67
CA LEU A 290 -3.35 11.09 -10.04
C LEU A 290 -4.27 9.91 -10.31
N TRP A 291 -5.08 9.54 -9.31
CA TRP A 291 -6.15 8.57 -9.48
C TRP A 291 -7.44 9.28 -9.85
N PHE A 292 -8.19 8.69 -10.79
CA PHE A 292 -9.48 9.20 -11.19
C PHE A 292 -10.51 8.09 -11.39
N ARG A 293 -11.77 8.45 -11.21
CA ARG A 293 -12.93 7.59 -11.47
C ARG A 293 -14.08 8.42 -12.01
N GLY A 294 -14.54 8.09 -13.20
CA GLY A 294 -15.69 8.70 -13.84
C GLY A 294 -16.99 7.89 -13.70
N ASP A 295 -17.98 8.27 -14.50
CA ASP A 295 -19.26 7.58 -14.63
C ASP A 295 -19.53 7.30 -16.13
N PRO A 296 -19.91 6.06 -16.53
CA PRO A 296 -20.23 5.75 -17.92
C PRO A 296 -21.30 6.65 -18.56
N ALA A 297 -22.15 7.30 -17.76
CA ALA A 297 -23.15 8.25 -18.21
C ALA A 297 -22.60 9.65 -18.53
N ASN A 298 -21.36 9.95 -18.16
CA ASN A 298 -20.71 11.23 -18.41
C ASN A 298 -20.59 11.52 -19.92
N ALA A 299 -20.63 12.80 -20.30
CA ALA A 299 -20.24 13.20 -21.65
C ALA A 299 -18.73 12.98 -21.84
N ALA A 300 -18.28 12.49 -23.00
CA ALA A 300 -16.85 12.39 -23.26
C ALA A 300 -16.28 13.79 -23.46
N GLU A 301 -15.28 14.13 -22.65
CA GLU A 301 -14.53 15.38 -22.69
C GLU A 301 -13.05 15.06 -22.47
N SER A 302 -12.16 15.73 -23.20
CA SER A 302 -10.72 15.54 -23.05
C SER A 302 -10.29 16.05 -21.68
N MET A 303 -9.87 15.14 -20.81
CA MET A 303 -9.28 15.45 -19.50
C MET A 303 -7.82 15.90 -19.68
N TYR A 304 -7.36 16.85 -18.89
CA TYR A 304 -5.98 17.32 -18.90
C TYR A 304 -5.48 17.72 -17.52
N VAL A 305 -4.16 17.71 -17.36
CA VAL A 305 -3.44 18.34 -16.25
C VAL A 305 -2.61 19.48 -16.78
N ALA A 306 -2.61 20.60 -16.07
CA ALA A 306 -1.78 21.75 -16.38
C ALA A 306 -0.88 22.12 -15.20
N VAL A 307 0.40 22.34 -15.48
CA VAL A 307 1.41 22.68 -14.47
C VAL A 307 2.08 24.00 -14.86
N ALA A 308 2.30 24.88 -13.89
CA ALA A 308 3.02 26.14 -14.11
C ALA A 308 4.03 26.41 -12.99
N ASP A 309 5.15 27.01 -13.36
CA ASP A 309 6.10 27.64 -12.44
C ASP A 309 5.71 29.12 -12.19
N MET A 310 6.55 29.88 -11.47
CA MET A 310 6.30 31.32 -11.21
C MET A 310 6.21 32.20 -12.47
N ARG A 311 6.59 31.72 -13.66
CA ARG A 311 6.45 32.42 -14.95
C ARG A 311 5.02 32.39 -15.48
N GLN A 312 4.13 31.62 -14.83
CA GLN A 312 2.67 31.56 -15.03
C GLN A 312 2.16 31.12 -16.41
N THR A 313 3.02 30.69 -17.33
CA THR A 313 2.56 30.04 -18.57
C THR A 313 2.44 28.54 -18.28
N PRO A 314 1.22 27.97 -18.23
CA PRO A 314 1.06 26.56 -17.93
C PRO A 314 1.45 25.69 -19.12
N ALA A 315 2.14 24.59 -18.85
CA ALA A 315 2.22 23.46 -19.77
C ALA A 315 1.02 22.54 -19.54
N VAL A 316 0.41 22.07 -20.62
CA VAL A 316 -0.82 21.29 -20.58
C VAL A 316 -0.58 19.92 -21.19
N ILE A 317 -0.96 18.86 -20.48
CA ILE A 317 -0.89 17.48 -20.93
C ILE A 317 -2.30 16.89 -20.91
N TYR A 318 -2.76 16.43 -22.06
CA TYR A 318 -4.06 15.78 -22.21
C TYR A 318 -3.92 14.28 -21.94
N HIS A 319 -4.94 13.70 -21.30
CA HIS A 319 -5.06 12.26 -21.18
C HIS A 319 -5.21 11.64 -22.58
N GLU A 320 -4.52 10.53 -22.84
CA GLU A 320 -4.50 9.87 -24.15
C GLU A 320 -5.89 9.35 -24.56
N ASP A 321 -6.66 8.86 -23.60
CA ASP A 321 -8.06 8.49 -23.79
C ASP A 321 -8.99 9.69 -23.62
N THR A 322 -9.54 10.17 -24.74
CA THR A 322 -10.59 11.23 -24.77
C THR A 322 -11.91 10.83 -24.09
N GLY A 323 -12.07 9.55 -23.75
CA GLY A 323 -13.20 9.00 -23.01
C GLY A 323 -12.95 8.78 -21.52
N ALA A 324 -11.79 9.18 -20.98
CA ALA A 324 -11.37 8.87 -19.60
C ALA A 324 -12.43 9.23 -18.53
N ALA A 325 -13.19 10.31 -18.73
CA ALA A 325 -14.28 10.71 -17.82
C ALA A 325 -15.41 9.67 -17.68
N ARG A 326 -15.44 8.61 -18.49
CA ARG A 326 -16.44 7.52 -18.45
C ARG A 326 -15.96 6.27 -17.74
N THR A 327 -14.72 6.23 -17.28
CA THR A 327 -14.13 5.03 -16.68
C THR A 327 -14.68 4.80 -15.27
N SER A 328 -15.44 3.73 -15.07
CA SER A 328 -16.14 3.45 -13.81
C SER A 328 -15.28 2.85 -12.70
N ASP A 329 -14.08 2.39 -13.05
CA ASP A 329 -13.07 1.86 -12.11
C ASP A 329 -12.02 2.92 -11.81
N TRP A 330 -11.49 2.90 -10.59
CA TRP A 330 -10.35 3.75 -10.25
C TRP A 330 -9.18 3.44 -11.17
N THR A 331 -8.70 4.47 -11.86
CA THR A 331 -7.62 4.38 -12.84
C THR A 331 -6.53 5.36 -12.46
N GLN A 332 -5.30 4.88 -12.45
CA GLN A 332 -4.13 5.71 -12.23
C GLN A 332 -3.66 6.27 -13.56
N TRP A 333 -3.47 7.59 -13.61
CA TRP A 333 -2.82 8.24 -14.73
C TRP A 333 -1.40 8.65 -14.33
N PHE A 334 -0.40 8.20 -15.10
CA PHE A 334 0.98 8.67 -15.01
C PHE A 334 1.27 9.68 -16.11
N ILE A 335 1.93 10.77 -15.75
CA ILE A 335 2.39 11.82 -16.66
C ILE A 335 3.89 11.99 -16.48
N ASP A 336 4.64 11.86 -17.56
CA ASP A 336 6.09 12.08 -17.54
C ASP A 336 6.36 13.58 -17.35
N LEU A 337 7.12 13.91 -16.30
CA LEU A 337 7.43 15.29 -15.97
C LEU A 337 8.24 15.99 -17.08
N SER A 338 8.97 15.24 -17.89
CA SER A 338 9.70 15.77 -19.05
C SER A 338 8.75 16.37 -20.09
N GLU A 339 7.48 15.97 -20.15
CA GLU A 339 6.49 16.58 -21.04
C GLU A 339 6.15 18.02 -20.64
N PHE A 340 6.10 18.32 -19.34
CA PHE A 340 5.95 19.69 -18.84
C PHE A 340 7.23 20.51 -19.04
N ALA A 341 8.39 19.92 -18.73
CA ALA A 341 9.68 20.59 -18.94
C ALA A 341 9.95 20.90 -20.41
N GLY A 342 9.55 20.01 -21.33
CA GLY A 342 9.62 20.20 -22.77
C GLY A 342 8.78 21.37 -23.29
N GLN A 343 7.73 21.75 -22.54
CA GLN A 343 6.90 22.93 -22.80
C GLN A 343 7.40 24.19 -22.06
N GLY A 344 8.51 24.10 -21.32
CA GLY A 344 9.21 25.25 -20.72
C GLY A 344 8.95 25.49 -19.24
N VAL A 345 8.26 24.58 -18.55
CA VAL A 345 8.05 24.66 -17.09
C VAL A 345 9.34 24.34 -16.34
N ASP A 346 9.70 25.20 -15.39
CA ASP A 346 10.77 24.98 -14.43
C ASP A 346 10.30 24.08 -13.28
N LEU A 347 10.60 22.78 -13.38
CA LEU A 347 10.22 21.78 -12.38
C LEU A 347 10.96 21.95 -11.04
N THR A 348 11.95 22.84 -10.95
CA THR A 348 12.65 23.10 -9.68
C THR A 348 11.83 23.97 -8.72
N ASP A 349 10.80 24.66 -9.23
CA ASP A 349 9.92 25.53 -8.45
C ASP A 349 8.52 25.66 -9.09
N VAL A 350 7.79 24.55 -9.11
CA VAL A 350 6.40 24.48 -9.54
C VAL A 350 5.51 25.29 -8.59
N ASP A 351 4.66 26.15 -9.17
CA ASP A 351 3.79 27.07 -8.45
C ASP A 351 2.33 26.60 -8.44
N ARG A 352 1.86 25.98 -9.53
CA ARG A 352 0.45 25.62 -9.69
C ARG A 352 0.27 24.28 -10.36
N LEU A 353 -0.77 23.57 -9.92
CA LEU A 353 -1.30 22.36 -10.52
C LEU A 353 -2.77 22.59 -10.83
N SER A 354 -3.22 22.24 -12.03
CA SER A 354 -4.62 22.31 -12.43
C SER A 354 -5.09 21.00 -13.05
N ILE A 355 -6.36 20.68 -12.82
CA ILE A 355 -7.07 19.58 -13.47
C ILE A 355 -8.22 20.19 -14.26
N GLY A 356 -8.35 19.79 -15.53
CA GLY A 356 -9.39 20.34 -16.38
C GLY A 356 -9.95 19.38 -17.42
N PHE A 357 -11.02 19.85 -18.05
CA PHE A 357 -11.74 19.18 -19.12
C PHE A 357 -12.00 20.17 -20.26
N GLY A 358 -11.91 19.69 -21.50
CA GLY A 358 -12.12 20.48 -22.71
C GLY A 358 -10.86 21.22 -23.15
N ASP A 359 -11.02 22.29 -23.94
CA ASP A 359 -9.91 23.11 -24.43
C ASP A 359 -10.09 24.56 -23.96
N LYS A 360 -9.24 24.98 -23.00
CA LYS A 360 -9.24 26.32 -22.43
C LYS A 360 -8.99 27.43 -23.45
N TYR A 361 -8.24 27.14 -24.52
CA TYR A 361 -7.88 28.12 -25.54
C TYR A 361 -8.86 28.14 -26.72
N ASN A 362 -9.71 27.12 -26.83
CA ASN A 362 -10.73 27.03 -27.87
C ASN A 362 -12.03 26.38 -27.35
N PRO A 363 -12.80 27.05 -26.47
CA PRO A 363 -14.04 26.49 -25.93
C PRO A 363 -15.04 26.13 -27.03
N GLN A 364 -15.51 24.89 -27.03
CA GLN A 364 -16.53 24.38 -27.94
C GLN A 364 -17.79 24.01 -27.18
N ALA A 365 -18.88 23.67 -27.89
CA ALA A 365 -20.03 23.08 -27.24
C ALA A 365 -19.69 21.65 -26.80
N GLY A 366 -19.42 21.48 -25.51
CA GLY A 366 -19.19 20.19 -24.85
C GLY A 366 -20.37 19.72 -24.01
N GLY A 367 -20.16 18.63 -23.29
CA GLY A 367 -21.11 18.10 -22.31
C GLY A 367 -20.64 18.29 -20.86
N SER A 368 -21.27 17.54 -19.96
CA SER A 368 -21.01 17.61 -18.52
C SER A 368 -20.89 16.23 -17.89
N GLY A 369 -20.34 16.20 -16.69
CA GLY A 369 -20.16 14.97 -15.91
C GLY A 369 -19.61 15.22 -14.52
N LEU A 370 -19.45 14.13 -13.77
CA LEU A 370 -18.82 14.08 -12.45
C LEU A 370 -17.67 13.06 -12.49
N VAL A 371 -16.48 13.51 -12.11
CA VAL A 371 -15.30 12.65 -11.94
C VAL A 371 -14.80 12.81 -10.51
N PHE A 372 -14.43 11.71 -9.88
CA PHE A 372 -13.76 11.70 -8.58
C PHE A 372 -12.26 11.63 -8.81
N PHE A 373 -11.52 12.47 -8.11
CA PHE A 373 -10.06 12.45 -8.08
C PHE A 373 -9.59 12.11 -6.69
N ASP A 374 -8.51 11.36 -6.61
CA ASP A 374 -7.90 10.95 -5.38
C ASP A 374 -6.39 10.81 -5.57
N ASP A 375 -5.63 10.79 -4.47
CA ASP A 375 -4.21 10.45 -4.43
C ASP A 375 -3.37 11.07 -5.57
N ILE A 376 -2.99 12.34 -5.44
CA ILE A 376 -2.00 12.98 -6.33
C ILE A 376 -0.61 12.88 -5.73
N TRP A 377 0.30 12.22 -6.45
CA TRP A 377 1.64 11.88 -5.98
C TRP A 377 2.71 12.13 -7.04
N LEU A 378 3.93 12.37 -6.55
CA LEU A 378 5.15 12.33 -7.35
C LEU A 378 5.83 10.97 -7.18
N TYR A 379 6.30 10.40 -8.29
CA TYR A 379 6.90 9.08 -8.35
C TYR A 379 8.30 9.09 -8.96
N ARG A 380 9.13 8.18 -8.45
CA ARG A 380 10.40 7.80 -9.06
C ARG A 380 10.17 6.69 -10.10
N PRO A 381 11.01 6.61 -11.14
CA PRO A 381 10.97 5.48 -12.05
C PRO A 381 11.29 4.17 -11.30
N PRO A 382 10.89 3.01 -11.83
CA PRO A 382 11.27 1.73 -11.26
C PRO A 382 12.80 1.62 -11.23
N GLU A 383 13.36 1.02 -10.17
CA GLU A 383 14.80 0.76 -10.11
C GLU A 383 15.22 -0.06 -11.34
N GLN A 384 16.13 0.49 -12.15
CA GLN A 384 16.74 -0.26 -13.23
C GLN A 384 17.64 -1.33 -12.61
N THR A 385 17.15 -2.58 -12.58
CA THR A 385 17.99 -3.73 -12.24
C THR A 385 19.08 -3.86 -13.31
N ASN A 386 20.32 -3.49 -12.97
CA ASN A 386 21.51 -3.71 -13.79
C ASN A 386 21.97 -5.17 -13.74
#